data_AF-A0A3L8D2V2-F1
#
_entry.id   AF-A0A3L8D2V2-F1
#
_cell.length_a   1.000
_cell.length_b   1.000
_cell.length_c   1.000
_cell.angle_alpha   90.00
_cell.angle_beta   90.00
_cell.angle_gamma   90.00
#
_symmetry.space_group_name_H-M   'P 1'
#
loop_
_entity.id
_entity.type
_entity.pdbx_description
1 polymer ?
#
loop_
_entity_poly.entity_id
_entity_poly.type
_entity_poly.pdbx_seq_one_letter_code
_entity_poly.pdbx_strand_id
1 'polypeptide(L)'
;MVKIEDSVRKLLSKPGSEKPQECKRQPTEYEDLTGNFYDESNAFSMQYCHMYAIRLTELREVLASRVEAKWGKVQIAKLAELEDFEGKECVIIGTLFKHQTWKPSILRELSEDHQLTLPEPRANYCSEKDQLFLEDEMLRIKLVIGDADLKNYVTGVVCAILGHKDKHGSFVIKEWCFPGCVPRSLPVQPKSKGKLIFLSGLDLAASSKKVSLDLLADWIRGMAGNAVVQEEVTCVTRVIVAGNSVKSVTKTNNLMGHAEGKAQDTAITAEVAAATKRVDEFFIQIAECCCVTLMPGQHDPTNIMLPQRPLHPCILPRVSRY
;
A
#
# COMPACT_ATOMS: atom_id res chain seq x y z
N MET A 1 -31.02 -22.48 -11.52
CA MET A 1 -30.91 -23.88 -11.04
C MET A 1 -31.04 -24.87 -12.20
N VAL A 2 -32.16 -24.89 -12.93
CA VAL A 2 -32.37 -25.78 -14.11
C VAL A 2 -31.27 -25.67 -15.18
N LYS A 3 -30.87 -24.45 -15.59
CA LYS A 3 -29.77 -24.24 -16.56
C LYS A 3 -28.41 -24.80 -16.13
N ILE A 4 -28.14 -24.83 -14.83
CA ILE A 4 -26.87 -25.35 -14.29
C ILE A 4 -26.89 -26.87 -14.33
N GLU A 5 -27.99 -27.50 -13.91
CA GLU A 5 -28.15 -28.96 -13.94
C GLU A 5 -28.06 -29.54 -15.34
N ASP A 6 -28.67 -28.90 -16.34
CA ASP A 6 -28.60 -29.35 -17.74
C ASP A 6 -27.20 -29.17 -18.33
N SER A 7 -26.50 -28.08 -18.00
CA SER A 7 -25.11 -27.86 -18.44
C SER A 7 -24.14 -28.86 -17.82
N VAL A 8 -24.34 -29.21 -16.54
CA VAL A 8 -23.56 -30.27 -15.86
C VAL A 8 -23.80 -31.63 -16.51
N ARG A 9 -25.06 -31.98 -16.83
CA ARG A 9 -25.38 -33.25 -17.52
C ARG A 9 -24.70 -33.36 -18.88
N LYS A 10 -24.57 -32.25 -19.61
CA LYS A 10 -23.84 -32.23 -20.90
C LYS A 10 -22.36 -32.55 -20.72
N LEU A 11 -21.71 -32.03 -19.68
CA LEU A 11 -20.29 -32.28 -19.40
C LEU A 11 -20.01 -33.73 -18.98
N LEU A 12 -20.96 -34.38 -18.29
CA LEU A 12 -20.88 -35.76 -17.83
C LEU A 12 -21.42 -36.79 -18.85
N SER A 13 -21.50 -36.40 -20.13
CA SER A 13 -22.00 -37.24 -21.22
C SER A 13 -20.90 -37.65 -22.21
N LYS A 14 -21.19 -38.58 -23.11
CA LYS A 14 -20.26 -38.95 -24.19
C LYS A 14 -20.00 -37.73 -25.10
N PRO A 15 -18.80 -37.59 -25.70
CA PRO A 15 -18.51 -36.49 -26.61
C PRO A 15 -19.56 -36.38 -27.72
N GLY A 16 -20.22 -35.23 -27.82
CA GLY A 16 -21.17 -34.93 -28.88
C GLY A 16 -20.47 -34.50 -30.17
N SER A 17 -21.19 -34.51 -31.29
CA SER A 17 -20.72 -34.02 -32.60
C SER A 17 -20.83 -32.50 -32.77
N GLU A 18 -21.31 -31.79 -31.76
CA GLU A 18 -21.47 -30.33 -31.78
C GLU A 18 -20.11 -29.63 -31.59
N LYS A 19 -19.93 -28.50 -32.27
CA LYS A 19 -18.74 -27.66 -32.06
C LYS A 19 -18.75 -27.09 -30.63
N PRO A 20 -17.59 -26.94 -29.96
CA PRO A 20 -17.50 -26.29 -28.66
C PRO A 20 -18.07 -24.87 -28.73
N GLN A 21 -18.75 -24.44 -27.66
CA GLN A 21 -19.24 -23.08 -27.53
C GLN A 21 -18.06 -22.13 -27.29
N GLU A 22 -17.95 -21.08 -28.10
CA GLU A 22 -16.95 -20.02 -27.94
C GLU A 22 -17.60 -18.80 -27.27
N CYS A 23 -17.01 -18.35 -26.16
CA CYS A 23 -17.51 -17.20 -25.41
C CYS A 23 -16.48 -16.06 -25.49
N LYS A 24 -16.91 -14.86 -25.91
CA LYS A 24 -16.04 -13.68 -26.00
C LYS A 24 -16.20 -12.81 -24.77
N ARG A 25 -15.09 -12.27 -24.27
CA ARG A 25 -15.11 -11.30 -23.17
C ARG A 25 -15.78 -10.00 -23.57
N GLN A 26 -16.41 -9.36 -22.60
CA GLN A 26 -16.98 -8.04 -22.79
C GLN A 26 -15.87 -6.99 -22.93
N PRO A 27 -15.88 -6.16 -23.99
CA PRO A 27 -14.96 -5.03 -24.09
C PRO A 27 -15.28 -4.01 -23.00
N THR A 28 -14.26 -3.30 -22.50
CA THR A 28 -14.44 -2.26 -21.49
C THR A 28 -13.45 -1.13 -21.74
N GLU A 29 -13.93 0.11 -21.63
CA GLU A 29 -13.08 1.29 -21.68
C GLU A 29 -12.18 1.36 -20.45
N TYR A 30 -10.92 1.71 -20.66
CA TYR A 30 -9.92 1.83 -19.62
C TYR A 30 -9.10 3.10 -19.85
N GLU A 31 -8.94 3.88 -18.78
CA GLU A 31 -8.10 5.06 -18.74
C GLU A 31 -7.17 4.94 -17.53
N ASP A 32 -5.87 5.15 -17.75
CA ASP A 32 -4.88 5.17 -16.69
C ASP A 32 -4.74 6.59 -16.12
N LEU A 33 -5.08 6.75 -14.84
CA LEU A 33 -5.04 8.03 -14.13
C LEU A 33 -3.89 8.11 -13.12
N THR A 34 -2.84 7.28 -13.29
CA THR A 34 -1.72 7.19 -12.34
C THR A 34 -0.58 8.19 -12.60
N GLY A 35 -0.73 9.11 -13.56
CA GLY A 35 0.33 10.06 -13.96
C GLY A 35 0.96 10.87 -12.81
N ASN A 36 0.18 11.20 -11.77
CA ASN A 36 0.68 11.95 -10.60
C ASN A 36 1.65 11.15 -9.70
N PHE A 37 1.79 9.84 -9.91
CA PHE A 37 2.73 8.98 -9.17
C PHE A 37 4.05 8.77 -9.93
N TYR A 38 4.20 9.35 -11.12
CA TYR A 38 5.39 9.25 -11.94
C TYR A 38 6.23 10.52 -11.83
N ASP A 39 7.44 10.39 -11.30
CA ASP A 39 8.43 11.47 -11.25
C ASP A 39 9.63 11.11 -12.15
N GLU A 40 9.78 11.85 -13.24
CA GLU A 40 10.91 11.73 -14.17
C GLU A 40 12.19 12.37 -13.64
N SER A 41 12.08 13.33 -12.72
CA SER A 41 13.17 14.23 -12.36
C SER A 41 14.24 13.58 -11.48
N ASN A 42 13.94 12.47 -10.78
CA ASN A 42 14.89 11.72 -9.96
C ASN A 42 15.76 12.62 -9.05
N ALA A 43 15.19 13.71 -8.54
CA ALA A 43 15.92 14.74 -7.82
C ALA A 43 16.10 14.36 -6.33
N PHE A 44 17.18 13.62 -6.02
CA PHE A 44 17.50 13.19 -4.65
C PHE A 44 18.19 14.25 -3.78
N SER A 45 18.37 15.47 -4.28
CA SER A 45 19.06 16.55 -3.55
C SER A 45 18.19 17.24 -2.49
N MET A 46 16.87 17.03 -2.51
CA MET A 46 15.93 17.68 -1.59
C MET A 46 15.85 16.96 -0.24
N GLN A 47 15.70 17.74 0.83
CA GLN A 47 15.50 17.22 2.18
C GLN A 47 14.01 16.89 2.46
N TYR A 48 13.75 15.91 3.34
CA TYR A 48 12.40 15.48 3.69
C TYR A 48 11.53 16.54 4.39
N CYS A 49 12.12 17.63 4.92
CA CYS A 49 11.37 18.68 5.62
C CYS A 49 10.32 19.35 4.72
N HIS A 50 10.61 19.51 3.43
CA HIS A 50 9.68 20.11 2.45
C HIS A 50 8.37 19.32 2.36
N MET A 51 8.43 17.99 2.42
CA MET A 51 7.24 17.13 2.40
C MET A 51 6.33 17.39 3.61
N TYR A 52 6.91 17.56 4.80
CA TYR A 52 6.14 17.84 6.01
C TYR A 52 5.55 19.26 6.00
N ALA A 53 6.31 20.25 5.54
CA ALA A 53 5.84 21.62 5.43
C ALA A 53 4.63 21.74 4.48
N ILE A 54 4.72 21.15 3.28
CA ILE A 54 3.61 21.13 2.31
C ILE A 54 2.42 20.37 2.89
N ARG A 55 2.63 19.17 3.45
CA ARG A 55 1.55 18.36 4.04
C ARG A 55 0.80 19.11 5.14
N LEU A 56 1.51 19.78 6.04
CA LEU A 56 0.91 20.55 7.11
C LEU A 56 0.11 21.73 6.56
N THR A 57 0.66 22.45 5.57
CA THR A 57 0.00 23.61 4.94
C THR A 57 -1.31 23.20 4.28
N GLU A 58 -1.28 22.20 3.39
CA GLU A 58 -2.46 21.70 2.66
C GLU A 58 -3.55 21.19 3.61
N LEU A 59 -3.17 20.40 4.62
CA LEU A 59 -4.15 19.80 5.53
C LEU A 59 -4.65 20.78 6.60
N ARG A 60 -3.91 21.86 6.89
CA ARG A 60 -4.36 22.90 7.82
C ARG A 60 -5.60 23.61 7.29
N GLU A 61 -5.69 23.91 6.01
CA GLU A 61 -6.87 24.53 5.41
C GLU A 61 -8.12 23.63 5.51
N VAL A 62 -7.94 22.34 5.21
CA VAL A 62 -8.98 21.32 5.36
C VAL A 62 -9.44 21.19 6.81
N LEU A 63 -8.49 21.20 7.75
CA LEU A 63 -8.76 21.08 9.18
C LEU A 63 -9.41 22.33 9.75
N ALA A 64 -9.03 23.54 9.33
CA ALA A 64 -9.65 24.79 9.81
C ALA A 64 -11.17 24.80 9.56
N SER A 65 -11.58 24.43 8.35
CA SER A 65 -13.00 24.29 7.99
C SER A 65 -13.72 23.22 8.83
N ARG A 66 -13.05 22.10 9.11
CA ARG A 66 -13.61 21.03 9.94
C ARG A 66 -13.68 21.37 11.42
N VAL A 67 -12.71 22.12 11.92
CA VAL A 67 -12.68 22.64 13.29
C VAL A 67 -13.88 23.56 13.51
N GLU A 68 -14.12 24.50 12.59
CA GLU A 68 -15.29 25.38 12.68
C GLU A 68 -16.61 24.60 12.61
N ALA A 69 -16.69 23.60 11.72
CA ALA A 69 -17.89 22.74 11.63
C ALA A 69 -18.11 21.88 12.89
N LYS A 70 -17.05 21.41 13.55
CA LYS A 70 -17.12 20.49 14.69
C LYS A 70 -17.31 21.20 16.03
N TRP A 71 -16.57 22.28 16.26
CA TRP A 71 -16.52 22.97 17.55
C TRP A 71 -17.03 24.42 17.49
N GLY A 72 -17.43 24.92 16.32
CA GLY A 72 -17.86 26.30 16.12
C GLY A 72 -16.69 27.28 16.07
N LYS A 73 -16.93 28.53 16.44
CA LYS A 73 -15.90 29.58 16.48
C LYS A 73 -14.99 29.39 17.70
N VAL A 74 -13.97 28.54 17.55
CA VAL A 74 -12.92 28.33 18.55
C VAL A 74 -11.60 28.91 18.03
N GLN A 75 -10.79 29.46 18.93
CA GLN A 75 -9.47 29.99 18.57
C GLN A 75 -8.53 28.85 18.15
N ILE A 76 -8.02 28.95 16.92
CA ILE A 76 -6.91 28.12 16.45
C ILE A 76 -5.61 28.87 16.76
N ALA A 77 -4.80 28.35 17.67
CA ALA A 77 -3.54 28.94 18.10
C ALA A 77 -2.34 28.21 17.47
N LYS A 78 -1.28 28.95 17.16
CA LYS A 78 0.02 28.35 16.85
C LYS A 78 0.69 27.88 18.13
N LEU A 79 1.63 26.92 18.04
CA LEU A 79 2.30 26.44 19.23
C LEU A 79 3.12 27.53 19.93
N ALA A 80 3.67 28.49 19.16
CA ALA A 80 4.41 29.64 19.69
C ALA A 80 3.54 30.62 20.49
N GLU A 81 2.22 30.60 20.30
CA GLU A 81 1.27 31.50 20.96
C GLU A 81 0.72 30.89 22.25
N LEU A 82 0.99 29.61 22.53
CA LEU A 82 0.36 28.89 23.64
C LEU A 82 0.68 29.43 25.04
N GLU A 83 1.75 30.23 25.20
CA GLU A 83 2.00 30.94 26.47
C GLU A 83 0.86 31.92 26.81
N ASP A 84 0.22 32.54 25.81
CA ASP A 84 -0.89 33.47 26.00
C ASP A 84 -2.23 32.76 26.34
N PHE A 85 -2.25 31.44 26.21
CA PHE A 85 -3.42 30.56 26.37
C PHE A 85 -3.31 29.59 27.55
N GLU A 86 -2.41 29.84 28.52
CA GLU A 86 -2.28 28.95 29.67
C GLU A 86 -3.62 28.77 30.42
N GLY A 87 -4.06 27.51 30.56
CA GLY A 87 -5.35 27.15 31.17
C GLY A 87 -6.61 27.46 30.35
N LYS A 88 -6.49 28.05 29.15
CA LYS A 88 -7.63 28.33 28.25
C LYS A 88 -7.78 27.22 27.22
N GLU A 89 -9.02 26.90 26.87
CA GLU A 89 -9.29 25.97 25.77
C GLU A 89 -8.95 26.63 24.43
N CYS A 90 -8.16 25.94 23.62
CA CYS A 90 -7.82 26.35 22.27
C CYS A 90 -7.66 25.11 21.37
N VAL A 91 -7.61 25.36 20.07
CA VAL A 91 -7.31 24.34 19.07
C VAL A 91 -5.91 24.53 18.56
N ILE A 92 -5.13 23.46 18.51
CA ILE A 92 -3.81 23.43 17.86
C ILE A 92 -3.86 22.51 16.64
N ILE A 93 -3.16 22.88 15.57
CA ILE A 93 -3.05 22.09 14.33
C ILE A 93 -1.57 21.81 14.06
N GLY A 94 -1.23 20.54 13.94
CA GLY A 94 0.14 20.14 13.69
C GLY A 94 0.25 18.69 13.21
N THR A 95 1.50 18.26 13.05
CA THR A 95 1.86 16.90 12.67
C THR A 95 2.21 16.10 13.91
N LEU A 96 1.62 14.91 14.05
CA LEU A 96 1.96 14.01 15.15
C LEU A 96 3.37 13.46 14.98
N PHE A 97 4.14 13.49 16.06
CA PHE A 97 5.42 12.82 16.18
C PHE A 97 5.40 11.87 17.37
N LYS A 98 5.55 10.57 17.11
CA LYS A 98 5.68 9.55 18.14
C LYS A 98 7.15 9.22 18.36
N HIS A 99 7.66 9.59 19.52
CA HIS A 99 8.97 9.16 19.98
C HIS A 99 8.86 7.72 20.50
N GLN A 100 9.39 6.78 19.73
CA GLN A 100 9.25 5.35 19.98
C GLN A 100 10.54 4.77 20.57
N THR A 101 10.42 4.09 21.71
CA THR A 101 11.58 3.53 22.43
C THR A 101 12.30 2.46 21.60
N TRP A 102 11.53 1.65 20.87
CA TRP A 102 12.06 0.51 20.13
C TRP A 102 12.40 0.83 18.67
N LYS A 103 12.13 2.06 18.21
CA LYS A 103 12.41 2.44 16.81
C LYS A 103 13.92 2.34 16.54
N PRO A 104 14.34 1.64 15.48
CA PRO A 104 15.75 1.54 15.12
C PRO A 104 16.36 2.92 14.87
N SER A 105 17.62 3.09 15.28
CA SER A 105 18.37 4.34 15.13
C SER A 105 19.71 4.03 14.48
N ILE A 106 19.90 4.52 13.26
CA ILE A 106 21.16 4.38 12.51
C ILE A 106 22.32 5.00 13.31
N LEU A 107 22.09 6.14 13.98
CA LEU A 107 23.13 6.79 14.78
C LEU A 107 23.55 5.94 15.98
N ARG A 108 22.60 5.26 16.62
CA ARG A 108 22.89 4.36 17.75
C ARG A 108 23.67 3.14 17.27
N GLU A 109 23.24 2.57 16.14
CA GLU A 109 23.92 1.45 15.48
C GLU A 109 25.37 1.79 15.12
N LEU A 110 25.60 2.96 14.51
CA LEU A 110 26.95 3.42 14.16
C LEU A 110 27.81 3.74 15.39
N SER A 111 27.21 4.23 16.49
CA SER A 111 27.96 4.55 17.71
C SER A 111 28.36 3.30 18.52
N GLU A 112 27.59 2.23 18.39
CA GLU A 112 27.86 0.93 19.04
C GLU A 112 28.76 0.09 18.12
N ASP A 113 29.95 0.62 17.79
CA ASP A 113 31.01 0.23 16.81
C ASP A 113 31.46 -1.27 16.78
N HIS A 114 30.73 -2.19 17.41
CA HIS A 114 31.09 -3.58 17.66
C HIS A 114 29.95 -4.59 17.46
N GLN A 115 28.76 -4.19 16.99
CA GLN A 115 27.71 -5.17 16.65
C GLN A 115 27.94 -5.75 15.25
N LEU A 116 28.49 -6.96 15.20
CA LEU A 116 28.57 -7.80 13.99
C LEU A 116 27.19 -8.18 13.42
N THR A 117 26.10 -7.85 14.12
CA THR A 117 24.73 -8.25 13.77
C THR A 117 23.76 -7.09 13.97
N LEU A 118 23.10 -6.68 12.89
CA LEU A 118 21.98 -5.75 12.92
C LEU A 118 20.84 -6.31 13.80
N PRO A 119 20.17 -5.48 14.62
CA PRO A 119 18.98 -5.91 15.35
C PRO A 119 17.93 -6.45 14.38
N GLU A 120 17.38 -7.63 14.66
CA GLU A 120 16.33 -8.17 13.81
C GLU A 120 15.11 -7.24 13.77
N PRO A 121 14.50 -7.02 12.60
CA PRO A 121 13.27 -6.26 12.49
C PRO A 121 12.19 -6.81 13.43
N ARG A 122 11.55 -5.91 14.18
CA ARG A 122 10.46 -6.29 15.08
C ARG A 122 9.15 -6.23 14.33
N ALA A 123 8.24 -7.17 14.66
CA ALA A 123 6.86 -7.09 14.18
C ALA A 123 6.13 -5.84 14.70
N ASN A 124 6.55 -5.31 15.86
CA ASN A 124 5.97 -4.12 16.46
C ASN A 124 7.06 -3.31 17.21
N TYR A 125 7.04 -2.00 17.02
CA TYR A 125 7.95 -1.04 17.65
C TYR A 125 7.27 -0.17 18.73
N CYS A 126 6.01 -0.45 19.07
CA CYS A 126 5.30 0.26 20.13
C CYS A 126 5.81 -0.14 21.53
N SER A 127 5.85 0.82 22.43
CA SER A 127 6.15 0.66 23.85
C SER A 127 5.15 1.47 24.69
N GLU A 128 4.89 1.03 25.91
CA GLU A 128 4.18 1.84 26.92
C GLU A 128 4.98 3.09 27.32
N LYS A 129 6.30 3.08 27.08
CA LYS A 129 7.19 4.22 27.32
C LYS A 129 7.27 5.22 26.16
N ASP A 130 6.50 4.99 25.09
CA ASP A 130 6.49 5.90 23.95
C ASP A 130 5.94 7.28 24.37
N GLN A 131 6.28 8.32 23.63
CA GLN A 131 5.80 9.67 23.89
C GLN A 131 5.21 10.27 22.63
N LEU A 132 4.10 10.98 22.76
CA LEU A 132 3.42 11.63 21.65
C LEU A 132 3.60 13.14 21.72
N PHE A 133 3.95 13.73 20.58
CA PHE A 133 4.11 15.16 20.41
C PHE A 133 3.28 15.63 19.23
N LEU A 134 2.91 16.92 19.25
CA LEU A 134 2.40 17.63 18.09
C LEU A 134 3.44 18.67 17.68
N GLU A 135 3.80 18.70 16.41
CA GLU A 135 4.79 19.61 15.84
C GLU A 135 4.10 20.56 14.84
N ASP A 136 4.39 21.86 14.93
CA ASP A 136 4.07 22.85 13.90
C ASP A 136 5.36 23.25 13.15
N GLU A 137 5.36 24.40 12.46
CA GLU A 137 6.54 24.87 11.73
C GLU A 137 7.71 25.28 12.64
N MET A 138 7.44 25.65 13.89
CA MET A 138 8.44 26.27 14.76
C MET A 138 8.75 25.45 16.01
N LEU A 139 7.75 24.80 16.59
CA LEU A 139 7.84 24.18 17.90
C LEU A 139 7.19 22.80 17.92
N ARG A 140 7.39 22.11 19.05
CA ARG A 140 6.69 20.88 19.39
C ARG A 140 6.18 20.96 20.82
N ILE A 141 5.02 20.36 21.07
CA ILE A 141 4.45 20.23 22.41
C ILE A 141 4.14 18.78 22.72
N LYS A 142 4.39 18.35 23.96
CA LYS A 142 4.06 17.00 24.43
C LYS A 142 2.55 16.89 24.63
N LEU A 143 1.95 15.81 24.15
CA LEU A 143 0.53 15.53 24.32
C LEU A 143 0.31 14.60 25.53
N VAL A 144 -0.66 14.93 26.38
CA VAL A 144 -1.10 14.08 27.49
C VAL A 144 -2.16 13.11 26.98
N ILE A 145 -1.81 11.83 26.90
CA ILE A 145 -2.68 10.76 26.41
C ILE A 145 -2.55 9.53 27.31
N GLY A 146 -3.63 8.77 27.46
CA GLY A 146 -3.60 7.50 28.19
C GLY A 146 -2.81 6.42 27.44
N ASP A 147 -2.09 5.57 28.17
CA ASP A 147 -1.22 4.53 27.61
C ASP A 147 -1.96 3.57 26.66
N ALA A 148 -3.22 3.25 26.98
CA ALA A 148 -4.06 2.36 26.18
C ALA A 148 -4.34 2.91 24.76
N ASP A 149 -4.41 4.24 24.63
CA ASP A 149 -4.72 4.92 23.37
C ASP A 149 -3.48 5.27 22.56
N LEU A 150 -2.32 5.42 23.21
CA LEU A 150 -1.05 5.80 22.58
C LEU A 150 -0.65 4.88 21.40
N LYS A 151 -1.00 3.60 21.46
CA LYS A 151 -0.75 2.62 20.39
C LYS A 151 -1.49 2.91 19.08
N ASN A 152 -2.59 3.67 19.14
CA ASN A 152 -3.45 3.96 17.99
C ASN A 152 -2.95 5.14 17.14
N TYR A 153 -1.94 5.89 17.62
CA TYR A 153 -1.41 7.07 16.94
C TYR A 153 -0.02 6.78 16.35
N VAL A 154 0.23 7.35 15.17
CA VAL A 154 1.46 7.17 14.40
C VAL A 154 2.03 8.50 13.95
N THR A 155 3.35 8.53 13.73
CA THR A 155 4.06 9.71 13.25
C THR A 155 3.62 10.12 11.84
N GLY A 156 3.56 11.43 11.57
CA GLY A 156 3.33 12.00 10.25
C GLY A 156 1.87 12.32 9.92
N VAL A 157 0.93 12.03 10.84
CA VAL A 157 -0.49 12.37 10.70
C VAL A 157 -0.72 13.82 11.10
N VAL A 158 -1.33 14.61 10.21
CA VAL A 158 -1.75 15.98 10.52
C VAL A 158 -3.15 15.94 11.13
N CYS A 159 -3.32 16.62 12.26
CA CYS A 159 -4.61 16.68 12.96
C CYS A 159 -4.77 18.00 13.70
N ALA A 160 -6.02 18.29 14.07
CA ALA A 160 -6.38 19.36 14.99
C ALA A 160 -6.77 18.76 16.34
N ILE A 161 -6.38 19.42 17.43
CA ILE A 161 -6.63 18.94 18.79
C ILE A 161 -7.24 20.09 19.58
N LEU A 162 -8.43 19.86 20.15
CA LEU A 162 -9.04 20.73 21.15
C LEU A 162 -8.51 20.33 22.53
N GLY A 163 -8.06 21.29 23.31
CA GLY A 163 -7.53 21.06 24.65
C GLY A 163 -7.01 22.33 25.28
N HIS A 164 -6.14 22.18 26.28
CA HIS A 164 -5.47 23.30 26.94
C HIS A 164 -4.04 22.93 27.32
N LYS A 165 -3.19 23.94 27.43
CA LYS A 165 -1.84 23.79 27.98
C LYS A 165 -1.92 23.68 29.51
N ASP A 166 -1.27 22.68 30.07
CA ASP A 166 -1.10 22.53 31.51
C ASP A 166 0.10 23.33 32.05
N LYS A 167 0.20 23.41 33.37
CA LYS A 167 1.29 24.10 34.08
C LYS A 167 2.67 23.46 33.89
N HIS A 168 2.71 22.23 33.36
CA HIS A 168 3.94 21.48 33.10
C HIS A 168 4.41 21.65 31.64
N GLY A 169 3.72 22.47 30.85
CA GLY A 169 4.05 22.72 29.44
C GLY A 169 3.59 21.62 28.48
N SER A 170 2.75 20.68 28.93
CA SER A 170 2.13 19.66 28.08
C SER A 170 0.72 20.10 27.67
N PHE A 171 0.22 19.54 26.57
CA PHE A 171 -1.13 19.82 26.08
C PHE A 171 -2.07 18.68 26.49
N VAL A 172 -3.07 19.01 27.31
CA VAL A 172 -4.10 18.08 27.75
C VAL A 172 -5.17 17.99 26.67
N ILE A 173 -5.31 16.80 26.09
CA ILE A 173 -6.23 16.55 24.99
C ILE A 173 -7.66 16.39 25.52
N LYS A 174 -8.60 17.14 24.94
CA LYS A 174 -10.04 16.95 25.15
C LYS A 174 -10.64 16.17 23.99
N GLU A 175 -10.39 16.61 22.76
CA GLU A 175 -10.92 15.97 21.55
C GLU A 175 -9.99 16.09 20.34
N TRP A 176 -10.09 15.12 19.44
CA TRP A 176 -9.38 15.07 18.17
C TRP A 176 -10.28 15.52 17.01
N CYS A 177 -9.66 16.09 15.97
CA CYS A 177 -10.27 16.29 14.67
C CYS A 177 -9.25 15.96 13.57
N PHE A 178 -9.60 15.00 12.72
CA PHE A 178 -8.76 14.53 11.62
C PHE A 178 -9.27 15.09 10.29
N PRO A 179 -8.41 15.21 9.26
CA PRO A 179 -8.81 15.70 7.96
C PRO A 179 -9.81 14.76 7.25
N GLY A 180 -10.06 13.56 7.77
CA GLY A 180 -11.06 12.63 7.25
C GLY A 180 -10.83 12.23 5.79
N CYS A 181 -11.86 11.68 5.16
CA CYS A 181 -11.84 11.40 3.73
C CYS A 181 -12.27 12.65 2.94
N VAL A 182 -11.76 12.76 1.71
CA VAL A 182 -12.27 13.71 0.73
C VAL A 182 -13.74 13.35 0.44
N PRO A 183 -14.68 14.31 0.48
CA PRO A 183 -16.08 14.06 0.16
C PRO A 183 -16.18 13.45 -1.25
N ARG A 184 -16.68 12.22 -1.34
CA ARG A 184 -16.93 11.58 -2.63
C ARG A 184 -18.28 12.06 -3.14
N SER A 185 -18.35 12.57 -4.37
CA SER A 185 -19.64 12.69 -5.06
C SER A 185 -20.29 11.30 -5.13
N LEU A 186 -21.60 11.25 -4.87
CA LEU A 186 -22.39 10.01 -4.84
C LEU A 186 -22.11 9.17 -6.10
N PRO A 187 -22.10 7.83 -5.99
CA PRO A 187 -21.67 6.98 -7.09
C PRO A 187 -22.57 7.19 -8.32
N VAL A 188 -21.93 7.55 -9.44
CA VAL A 188 -22.49 7.42 -10.78
C VAL A 188 -22.91 5.95 -10.94
N GLN A 189 -24.17 5.71 -11.32
CA GLN A 189 -24.64 4.37 -11.68
C GLN A 189 -23.59 3.70 -12.58
N PRO A 190 -23.16 2.45 -12.31
CA PRO A 190 -22.08 1.82 -13.05
C PRO A 190 -22.41 1.81 -14.54
N LYS A 191 -21.60 2.50 -15.35
CA LYS A 191 -21.77 2.60 -16.81
C LYS A 191 -21.59 1.25 -17.51
N SER A 192 -20.92 0.28 -16.87
CA SER A 192 -20.66 -1.05 -17.41
C SER A 192 -20.79 -2.15 -16.33
N LYS A 193 -21.04 -3.39 -16.77
CA LYS A 193 -21.26 -4.57 -15.92
C LYS A 193 -20.01 -5.46 -15.73
N GLY A 194 -18.82 -4.91 -15.95
CA GLY A 194 -17.55 -5.66 -15.83
C GLY A 194 -17.17 -6.00 -14.40
N LYS A 195 -16.45 -7.11 -14.22
CA LYS A 195 -15.86 -7.56 -12.96
C LYS A 195 -14.34 -7.43 -13.01
N LEU A 196 -13.76 -7.04 -11.88
CA LEU A 196 -12.31 -7.00 -11.66
C LEU A 196 -11.90 -8.15 -10.73
N ILE A 197 -10.75 -8.76 -10.98
CA ILE A 197 -10.11 -9.68 -10.05
C ILE A 197 -8.92 -8.99 -9.41
N PHE A 198 -8.82 -9.05 -8.09
CA PHE A 198 -7.66 -8.58 -7.34
C PHE A 198 -6.86 -9.76 -6.83
N LEU A 199 -5.56 -9.77 -7.13
CA LEU A 199 -4.56 -10.73 -6.64
C LEU A 199 -3.45 -9.95 -5.93
N SER A 200 -2.74 -10.59 -5.01
CA SER A 200 -1.57 -10.01 -4.31
C SER A 200 -0.76 -11.13 -3.66
N GLY A 201 0.54 -10.93 -3.46
CA GLY A 201 1.35 -11.88 -2.67
C GLY A 201 1.44 -13.27 -3.30
N LEU A 202 1.62 -13.32 -4.64
CA LEU A 202 1.76 -14.58 -5.35
C LEU A 202 3.06 -15.30 -4.99
N ASP A 203 4.11 -14.53 -4.64
CA ASP A 203 5.37 -15.03 -4.10
C ASP A 203 5.99 -16.16 -4.95
N LEU A 204 6.07 -15.98 -6.27
CA LEU A 204 6.39 -17.05 -7.23
C LEU A 204 7.88 -17.47 -7.27
N ALA A 205 8.75 -16.89 -6.43
CA ALA A 205 10.15 -17.31 -6.37
C ALA A 205 10.33 -18.64 -5.61
N ALA A 206 9.71 -18.75 -4.43
CA ALA A 206 9.85 -19.88 -3.50
C ALA A 206 8.79 -20.99 -3.72
N SER A 207 7.75 -20.68 -4.48
CA SER A 207 6.58 -21.52 -4.67
C SER A 207 6.78 -22.45 -5.87
N SER A 208 7.15 -23.70 -5.65
CA SER A 208 6.93 -24.77 -6.64
C SER A 208 5.43 -24.84 -6.99
N LYS A 209 5.12 -25.21 -8.25
CA LYS A 209 3.79 -25.18 -8.89
C LYS A 209 2.63 -25.41 -7.91
N LYS A 210 1.89 -24.35 -7.60
CA LYS A 210 0.66 -24.43 -6.80
C LYS A 210 -0.50 -24.77 -7.74
N VAL A 211 -1.08 -25.95 -7.60
CA VAL A 211 -2.28 -26.38 -8.32
C VAL A 211 -3.40 -25.33 -8.24
N SER A 212 -3.51 -24.61 -7.12
CA SER A 212 -4.48 -23.53 -6.96
C SER A 212 -4.27 -22.36 -7.94
N LEU A 213 -3.02 -22.04 -8.30
CA LEU A 213 -2.72 -21.01 -9.30
C LEU A 213 -3.04 -21.51 -10.71
N ASP A 214 -2.73 -22.77 -11.01
CA ASP A 214 -3.10 -23.38 -12.29
C ASP A 214 -4.63 -23.39 -12.46
N LEU A 215 -5.37 -23.80 -11.42
CA LEU A 215 -6.84 -23.76 -11.40
C LEU A 215 -7.40 -22.34 -11.52
N LEU A 216 -6.75 -21.36 -10.89
CA LEU A 216 -7.12 -19.95 -11.03
C LEU A 216 -6.91 -19.47 -12.47
N ALA A 217 -5.76 -19.77 -13.08
CA ALA A 217 -5.48 -19.42 -14.46
C ALA A 217 -6.46 -20.10 -15.41
N ASP A 218 -6.77 -21.39 -15.21
CA ASP A 218 -7.78 -22.13 -15.98
C ASP A 218 -9.16 -21.52 -15.84
N TRP A 219 -9.57 -21.19 -14.62
CA TRP A 219 -10.86 -20.55 -14.38
C TRP A 219 -10.93 -19.17 -15.03
N ILE A 220 -9.90 -18.33 -14.87
CA ILE A 220 -9.84 -17.02 -15.52
C ILE A 220 -9.93 -17.19 -17.03
N ARG A 221 -9.19 -18.13 -17.63
CA ARG A 221 -9.24 -18.40 -19.08
C ARG A 221 -10.56 -18.97 -19.58
N GLY A 222 -11.47 -19.40 -18.69
CA GLY A 222 -12.68 -20.12 -19.07
C GLY A 222 -12.43 -21.59 -19.44
N MET A 223 -11.28 -22.15 -19.04
CA MET A 223 -10.92 -23.55 -19.25
C MET A 223 -11.45 -24.48 -18.15
N ALA A 224 -11.98 -23.93 -17.06
CA ALA A 224 -12.57 -24.67 -15.96
C ALA A 224 -14.07 -24.42 -15.82
N GLY A 225 -14.82 -25.47 -15.43
CA GLY A 225 -16.26 -25.41 -15.20
C GLY A 225 -17.10 -25.81 -16.43
N ASN A 226 -18.40 -25.57 -16.33
CA ASN A 226 -19.36 -25.83 -17.41
C ASN A 226 -19.65 -24.56 -18.20
N ALA A 227 -20.47 -24.65 -19.26
CA ALA A 227 -20.78 -23.53 -20.14
C ALA A 227 -21.34 -22.28 -19.40
N VAL A 228 -22.06 -22.48 -18.29
CA VAL A 228 -22.61 -21.38 -17.49
C VAL A 228 -21.47 -20.63 -16.78
N VAL A 229 -20.55 -21.36 -16.15
CA VAL A 229 -19.38 -20.76 -15.49
C VAL A 229 -18.48 -20.05 -16.51
N GLN A 230 -18.27 -20.67 -17.66
CA GLN A 230 -17.47 -20.09 -18.74
C GLN A 230 -18.08 -18.78 -19.26
N GLU A 231 -19.41 -18.72 -19.40
CA GLU A 231 -20.13 -17.50 -19.75
C GLU A 231 -20.00 -16.42 -18.67
N GLU A 232 -20.13 -16.77 -17.39
CA GLU A 232 -19.97 -15.81 -16.28
C GLU A 232 -18.57 -15.20 -16.20
N VAL A 233 -17.54 -15.99 -16.53
CA VAL A 233 -16.13 -15.53 -16.56
C VAL A 233 -15.90 -14.50 -17.66
N THR A 234 -16.71 -14.45 -18.71
CA THR A 234 -16.56 -13.43 -19.78
C THR A 234 -16.78 -12.00 -19.31
N CYS A 235 -17.47 -11.82 -18.18
CA CYS A 235 -17.65 -10.52 -17.54
C CYS A 235 -16.41 -10.07 -16.74
N VAL A 236 -15.40 -10.93 -16.55
CA VAL A 236 -14.12 -10.52 -15.96
C VAL A 236 -13.31 -9.80 -17.03
N THR A 237 -13.07 -8.51 -16.82
CA THR A 237 -12.48 -7.62 -17.82
C THR A 237 -11.01 -7.31 -17.53
N ARG A 238 -10.58 -7.40 -16.27
CA ARG A 238 -9.19 -7.14 -15.87
C ARG A 238 -8.81 -7.88 -14.60
N VAL A 239 -7.57 -8.36 -14.57
CA VAL A 239 -6.89 -8.88 -13.39
C VAL A 239 -5.91 -7.82 -12.90
N ILE A 240 -6.06 -7.37 -11.66
CA ILE A 240 -5.19 -6.40 -11.00
C ILE A 240 -4.36 -7.14 -9.95
N VAL A 241 -3.04 -7.00 -10.03
CA VAL A 241 -2.10 -7.65 -9.13
C VAL A 241 -1.45 -6.58 -8.25
N ALA A 242 -1.81 -6.55 -6.98
CA ALA A 242 -1.35 -5.57 -5.99
C ALA A 242 -0.07 -6.04 -5.28
N GLY A 243 1.02 -6.12 -6.03
CA GLY A 243 2.38 -6.33 -5.50
C GLY A 243 2.69 -7.71 -4.94
N ASN A 244 3.97 -7.88 -4.61
CA ASN A 244 4.58 -9.11 -4.09
C ASN A 244 4.33 -10.30 -5.02
N SER A 245 4.64 -10.09 -6.30
CA SER A 245 4.60 -11.15 -7.31
C SER A 245 5.85 -12.03 -7.25
N VAL A 246 6.98 -11.41 -6.94
CA VAL A 246 8.28 -12.02 -6.67
C VAL A 246 8.56 -11.93 -5.17
N LYS A 247 9.02 -13.03 -4.56
CA LYS A 247 9.51 -13.03 -3.17
C LYS A 247 10.77 -13.87 -3.05
N SER A 248 11.93 -13.23 -3.15
CA SER A 248 13.22 -13.90 -2.91
C SER A 248 13.34 -14.33 -1.45
N VAL A 249 13.88 -15.52 -1.21
CA VAL A 249 14.06 -16.11 0.13
C VAL A 249 15.24 -15.49 0.87
N THR A 250 16.20 -14.93 0.15
CA THR A 250 17.33 -14.22 0.75
C THR A 250 16.85 -12.97 1.47
N LYS A 251 17.14 -12.91 2.77
CA LYS A 251 16.87 -11.79 3.67
C LYS A 251 17.03 -10.46 2.91
N THR A 252 15.97 -9.65 2.96
CA THR A 252 15.92 -8.23 2.57
C THR A 252 17.24 -7.64 2.07
N ASN A 253 17.22 -7.09 0.85
CA ASN A 253 18.26 -6.32 0.13
C ASN A 253 19.04 -5.24 0.94
N ASN A 254 18.83 -5.12 2.25
CA ASN A 254 19.57 -4.27 3.19
C ASN A 254 21.06 -4.71 3.34
N LEU A 255 21.46 -5.83 2.74
CA LEU A 255 22.82 -6.40 2.86
C LEU A 255 23.64 -6.31 1.57
N MET A 256 23.10 -5.79 0.46
CA MET A 256 23.90 -5.55 -0.74
C MET A 256 25.02 -4.55 -0.41
N GLY A 257 26.27 -5.02 -0.38
CA GLY A 257 27.47 -4.21 -0.17
C GLY A 257 28.10 -4.28 1.23
N HIS A 258 27.49 -4.95 2.21
CA HIS A 258 28.11 -5.16 3.53
C HIS A 258 28.45 -6.64 3.76
N ALA A 259 29.75 -6.95 3.70
CA ALA A 259 30.40 -8.18 4.17
C ALA A 259 29.95 -9.55 3.61
N GLU A 260 28.95 -9.64 2.74
CA GLU A 260 28.59 -10.89 2.04
C GLU A 260 29.19 -10.90 0.62
N GLY A 261 29.97 -11.93 0.28
CA GLY A 261 30.79 -11.95 -0.93
C GLY A 261 30.02 -12.08 -2.25
N LYS A 262 30.68 -11.76 -3.38
CA LYS A 262 30.14 -11.80 -4.77
C LYS A 262 29.30 -13.04 -5.14
N ALA A 263 29.55 -14.18 -4.50
CA ALA A 263 28.80 -15.41 -4.71
C ALA A 263 27.33 -15.29 -4.25
N GLN A 264 27.09 -14.57 -3.15
CA GLN A 264 25.75 -14.35 -2.61
C GLN A 264 24.91 -13.44 -3.52
N ASP A 265 25.49 -12.31 -3.97
CA ASP A 265 24.83 -11.41 -4.93
C ASP A 265 24.45 -12.12 -6.23
N THR A 266 25.32 -13.02 -6.69
CA THR A 266 25.07 -13.84 -7.88
C THR A 266 23.91 -14.81 -7.66
N ALA A 267 23.84 -15.44 -6.49
CA ALA A 267 22.75 -16.35 -6.13
C ALA A 267 21.40 -15.60 -6.03
N ILE A 268 21.37 -14.42 -5.39
CA ILE A 268 20.18 -13.56 -5.30
C ILE A 268 19.68 -13.19 -6.70
N THR A 269 20.59 -12.73 -7.56
CA THR A 269 20.25 -12.33 -8.93
C THR A 269 19.65 -13.50 -9.72
N ALA A 270 20.23 -14.70 -9.59
CA ALA A 270 19.73 -15.90 -10.23
C ALA A 270 18.34 -16.31 -9.71
N GLU A 271 18.10 -16.19 -8.40
CA GLU A 271 16.79 -16.46 -7.79
C GLU A 271 15.72 -15.50 -8.31
N VAL A 272 16.01 -14.20 -8.32
CA VAL A 272 15.10 -13.17 -8.83
C VAL A 272 14.78 -13.42 -10.31
N ALA A 273 15.78 -13.73 -11.13
CA ALA A 273 15.58 -14.04 -12.55
C ALA A 273 14.70 -15.29 -12.77
N ALA A 274 14.87 -16.33 -11.95
CA ALA A 274 14.02 -17.52 -12.01
C ALA A 274 12.58 -17.21 -11.57
N ALA A 275 12.41 -16.34 -10.57
CA ALA A 275 11.11 -15.92 -10.08
C ALA A 275 10.34 -15.10 -11.11
N THR A 276 10.98 -14.09 -11.71
CA THR A 276 10.37 -13.24 -12.72
C THR A 276 9.98 -14.04 -13.96
N LYS A 277 10.78 -15.04 -14.35
CA LYS A 277 10.40 -15.99 -15.39
C LYS A 277 9.10 -16.74 -15.06
N ARG A 278 8.92 -17.21 -13.82
CA ARG A 278 7.67 -17.89 -13.41
C ARG A 278 6.48 -16.93 -13.39
N VAL A 279 6.68 -15.68 -12.98
CA VAL A 279 5.66 -14.63 -13.06
C VAL A 279 5.24 -14.41 -14.51
N ASP A 280 6.20 -14.30 -15.43
CA ASP A 280 5.96 -14.14 -16.87
C ASP A 280 5.23 -15.37 -17.46
N GLU A 281 5.62 -16.59 -17.09
CA GLU A 281 4.97 -17.85 -17.49
C GLU A 281 3.55 -18.03 -16.94
N PHE A 282 3.27 -17.50 -15.75
CA PHE A 282 1.93 -17.54 -15.18
C PHE A 282 1.01 -16.52 -15.88
N PHE A 283 1.44 -15.26 -15.96
CA PHE A 283 0.58 -14.20 -16.46
C PHE A 283 0.39 -14.21 -17.97
N ILE A 284 1.32 -14.77 -18.75
CA ILE A 284 1.14 -14.90 -20.20
C ILE A 284 -0.13 -15.69 -20.55
N GLN A 285 -0.43 -16.73 -19.76
CA GLN A 285 -1.62 -17.55 -19.93
C GLN A 285 -2.91 -16.73 -19.78
N ILE A 286 -2.87 -15.72 -18.91
CA ILE A 286 -4.02 -14.85 -18.64
C ILE A 286 -4.05 -13.71 -19.66
N ALA A 287 -2.91 -13.08 -19.92
CA ALA A 287 -2.76 -11.92 -20.80
C ALA A 287 -3.24 -12.17 -22.24
N GLU A 288 -3.14 -13.42 -22.71
CA GLU A 288 -3.67 -13.86 -24.01
C GLU A 288 -5.20 -13.66 -24.15
N CYS A 289 -5.94 -13.66 -23.04
CA CYS A 289 -7.40 -13.57 -23.08
C CYS A 289 -8.00 -12.49 -22.19
N CYS A 290 -7.27 -11.91 -21.25
CA CYS A 290 -7.75 -10.93 -20.28
C CYS A 290 -6.66 -9.89 -19.97
N CYS A 291 -7.04 -8.62 -19.83
CA CYS A 291 -6.10 -7.57 -19.46
C CYS A 291 -5.52 -7.83 -18.05
N VAL A 292 -4.21 -7.65 -17.90
CA VAL A 292 -3.51 -7.75 -16.61
C VAL A 292 -2.88 -6.39 -16.28
N THR A 293 -3.13 -5.89 -15.07
CA THR A 293 -2.44 -4.72 -14.51
C THR A 293 -1.59 -5.19 -13.34
N LEU A 294 -0.28 -4.99 -13.44
CA LEU A 294 0.68 -5.44 -12.44
C LEU A 294 1.26 -4.24 -11.70
N MET A 295 0.97 -4.16 -10.40
CA MET A 295 1.55 -3.18 -9.49
C MET A 295 2.73 -3.82 -8.75
N PRO A 296 3.86 -3.10 -8.57
CA PRO A 296 4.95 -3.59 -7.74
C PRO A 296 4.57 -3.60 -6.26
N GLY A 297 5.21 -4.47 -5.50
CA GLY A 297 5.21 -4.47 -4.04
C GLY A 297 6.61 -4.37 -3.45
N GLN A 298 6.70 -4.62 -2.15
CA GLN A 298 7.95 -4.49 -1.37
C GLN A 298 9.07 -5.42 -1.87
N HIS A 299 8.71 -6.59 -2.38
CA HIS A 299 9.68 -7.63 -2.78
C HIS A 299 9.87 -7.74 -4.30
N ASP A 300 9.17 -6.92 -5.07
CA ASP A 300 9.30 -6.92 -6.52
C ASP A 300 10.53 -6.11 -6.97
N PRO A 301 11.15 -6.43 -8.13
CA PRO A 301 12.36 -5.78 -8.60
C PRO A 301 12.12 -4.36 -9.14
N THR A 302 11.86 -3.42 -8.23
CA THR A 302 11.73 -1.98 -8.47
C THR A 302 12.37 -1.17 -7.33
N ASN A 303 12.21 0.16 -7.32
CA ASN A 303 12.65 0.99 -6.21
C ASN A 303 11.90 0.68 -4.91
N ILE A 304 12.62 0.81 -3.79
CA ILE A 304 12.09 0.56 -2.44
C ILE A 304 11.24 1.75 -1.94
N MET A 305 11.59 2.97 -2.35
CA MET A 305 10.92 4.19 -1.90
C MET A 305 9.54 4.35 -2.53
N LEU A 306 8.61 4.98 -1.81
CA LEU A 306 7.34 5.41 -2.39
C LEU A 306 7.46 6.80 -3.03
N PRO A 307 6.78 7.06 -4.17
CA PRO A 307 6.01 6.09 -4.96
C PRO A 307 6.90 5.06 -5.67
N GLN A 308 6.45 3.80 -5.71
CA GLN A 308 7.17 2.75 -6.44
C GLN A 308 6.95 2.90 -7.94
N ARG A 309 8.02 2.73 -8.72
CA ARG A 309 8.00 2.79 -10.19
C ARG A 309 7.49 1.47 -10.77
N PRO A 310 6.83 1.51 -11.95
CA PRO A 310 6.42 0.31 -12.67
C PRO A 310 7.59 -0.65 -12.92
N LEU A 311 7.27 -1.94 -13.03
CA LEU A 311 8.27 -2.94 -13.41
C LEU A 311 8.75 -2.69 -14.83
N HIS A 312 10.06 -2.75 -15.03
CA HIS A 312 10.64 -2.60 -16.36
C HIS A 312 10.20 -3.75 -17.28
N PRO A 313 9.76 -3.48 -18.53
CA PRO A 313 9.25 -4.51 -19.45
C PRO A 313 10.21 -5.68 -19.70
N CYS A 314 11.53 -5.47 -19.59
CA CYS A 314 12.52 -6.55 -19.75
C CYS A 314 12.41 -7.66 -18.71
N ILE A 315 11.76 -7.39 -17.56
CA ILE A 315 11.58 -8.37 -16.49
C ILE A 315 10.51 -9.40 -16.89
N LEU A 316 9.53 -9.01 -17.70
CA LEU A 316 8.38 -9.82 -18.12
C LEU A 316 8.19 -9.77 -19.66
N PRO A 317 9.16 -10.28 -20.44
CA PRO A 317 9.24 -10.04 -21.87
C PRO A 317 8.13 -10.70 -22.71
N ARG A 318 7.40 -11.67 -22.16
CA ARG A 318 6.26 -12.29 -22.84
C ARG A 318 4.97 -11.53 -22.54
N VAL A 319 4.71 -11.25 -21.28
CA VAL A 319 3.50 -10.54 -20.82
C VAL A 319 3.48 -9.11 -21.34
N SER A 320 4.63 -8.42 -21.40
CA SER A 320 4.72 -7.02 -21.85
C SER A 320 4.36 -6.78 -23.31
N ARG A 321 4.03 -7.83 -24.07
CA ARG A 321 3.58 -7.75 -25.47
C ARG A 321 2.07 -7.55 -25.61
N TYR A 322 1.34 -7.70 -24.51
CA TYR A 322 -0.12 -7.55 -24.39
C TYR A 322 -0.45 -6.29 -23.59
#